data_AF-A0AAW9SEB5-F1
#
_entry.id   AF-A0AAW9SEB5-F1
#
_cell.length_a   1.000
_cell.length_b   1.000
_cell.length_c   1.000
_cell.angle_alpha   90.00
_cell.angle_beta   90.00
_cell.angle_gamma   90.00
#
_symmetry.space_group_name_H-M   'P 1'
#
loop_
_entity.id
_entity.type
_entity.pdbx_description
1 polymer ?
#
loop_
_entity_poly.entity_id
_entity_poly.type
_entity_poly.pdbx_seq_one_letter_code
_entity_poly.pdbx_strand_id
1 'polypeptide(L)'
;MNTTWDQAAFAADLNGIRAYDDEKYLAARSHDYFWYSPILNEELKDLRGEFLVMPQTLDEVKHVASLVARHRVPLTLRGAEPGTTASACRCKVA
;
A
#
# COMPACT_ATOMS: atom_id res chain seq x y z
N MET A 1 15.27 -8.16 -2.14
CA MET A 1 15.67 -7.90 -0.74
C MET A 1 14.44 -8.18 0.11
N ASN A 2 14.40 -9.31 0.82
CA ASN A 2 13.30 -9.60 1.75
C ASN A 2 13.57 -8.86 3.05
N THR A 3 13.10 -7.63 3.17
CA THR A 3 13.12 -6.91 4.43
C THR A 3 11.83 -7.24 5.16
N THR A 4 11.87 -8.23 6.04
CA THR A 4 10.72 -8.56 6.90
C THR A 4 10.55 -7.45 7.94
N TRP A 5 9.43 -6.72 7.88
CA TRP A 5 9.04 -5.67 8.81
C TRP A 5 7.91 -6.17 9.72
N ASP A 6 7.72 -5.56 10.89
CA ASP A 6 6.68 -5.98 11.84
C ASP A 6 5.33 -5.33 11.51
N GLN A 7 4.50 -6.09 10.79
CA GLN A 7 3.17 -5.64 10.38
C GLN A 7 2.21 -5.43 11.56
N ALA A 8 2.32 -6.23 12.63
CA ALA A 8 1.46 -6.10 13.79
C ALA A 8 1.79 -4.84 14.59
N ALA A 9 3.08 -4.57 14.81
CA ALA A 9 3.53 -3.34 15.47
C ALA A 9 3.16 -2.10 14.65
N PHE A 10 3.36 -2.12 13.33
CA PHE A 10 2.95 -1.03 12.46
C PHE A 10 1.43 -0.80 12.49
N ALA A 11 0.62 -1.86 12.43
CA ALA A 11 -0.83 -1.77 12.45
C ALA A 11 -1.37 -1.20 13.76
N ALA A 12 -0.74 -1.54 14.90
CA ALA A 12 -1.08 -0.99 16.20
C ALA A 12 -0.88 0.54 16.27
N ASP A 13 0.15 1.06 15.59
CA ASP A 13 0.49 2.49 15.61
C ASP A 13 -0.35 3.35 14.65
N LEU A 14 -1.17 2.75 13.79
CA LEU A 14 -1.97 3.47 12.78
C LEU A 14 -3.09 4.34 13.38
N ASN A 15 -3.40 4.19 14.67
CA ASN A 15 -4.37 5.03 15.37
C ASN A 15 -5.74 5.12 14.67
N GLY A 16 -6.23 3.99 14.13
CA GLY A 16 -7.53 3.91 13.49
C GLY A 16 -7.58 4.39 12.02
N ILE A 17 -6.43 4.74 11.42
CA ILE A 17 -6.36 4.98 9.98
C ILE A 17 -6.76 3.70 9.24
N ARG A 18 -7.64 3.86 8.24
CA ARG A 18 -8.19 2.75 7.46
C ARG A 18 -7.08 1.96 6.78
N ALA A 19 -7.02 0.66 7.07
CA ALA A 19 -6.05 -0.25 6.49
C ALA A 19 -6.66 -1.62 6.18
N TYR A 20 -5.98 -2.37 5.31
CA TYR A 20 -6.41 -3.68 4.82
C TYR A 20 -5.23 -4.62 4.64
N ASP A 21 -5.42 -5.87 5.03
CA ASP A 21 -4.52 -7.02 4.81
C ASP A 21 -5.21 -8.18 4.07
N ASP A 22 -6.50 -8.04 3.72
CA ASP A 22 -7.25 -9.04 2.97
C ASP A 22 -6.68 -9.23 1.55
N GLU A 23 -6.42 -10.48 1.19
CA GLU A 23 -5.75 -10.86 -0.06
C GLU A 23 -6.49 -10.33 -1.31
N LYS A 24 -7.82 -10.37 -1.32
CA LYS A 24 -8.62 -9.89 -2.48
C LYS A 24 -8.52 -8.38 -2.59
N TYR A 25 -8.59 -7.66 -1.47
CA TYR A 25 -8.42 -6.21 -1.45
C TYR A 25 -7.03 -5.77 -1.91
N LEU A 26 -5.99 -6.50 -1.47
CA LEU A 26 -4.60 -6.25 -1.83
C LEU A 26 -4.36 -6.53 -3.31
N ALA A 27 -4.80 -7.67 -3.85
CA ALA A 27 -4.65 -8.00 -5.27
C ALA A 27 -5.28 -6.94 -6.18
N ALA A 28 -6.54 -6.56 -5.91
CA ALA A 28 -7.27 -5.55 -6.68
C ALA A 28 -6.62 -4.16 -6.67
N ARG A 29 -5.79 -3.86 -5.67
CA ARG A 29 -5.15 -2.53 -5.50
C ARG A 29 -3.64 -2.56 -5.72
N SER A 30 -3.09 -3.74 -5.97
CA SER A 30 -1.68 -3.98 -6.24
C SER A 30 -1.36 -3.99 -7.72
N HIS A 31 -2.33 -4.33 -8.57
CA HIS A 31 -2.17 -4.43 -10.02
C HIS A 31 -2.61 -3.14 -10.70
N ASP A 32 -1.84 -2.68 -11.67
CA ASP A 32 -2.18 -1.57 -12.56
C ASP A 32 -2.43 -2.10 -13.97
N TYR A 33 -2.09 -1.33 -15.00
CA TYR A 33 -2.23 -1.70 -16.40
C TYR A 33 -1.01 -2.47 -16.95
N PHE A 34 -0.16 -3.09 -16.11
CA PHE A 34 1.01 -3.85 -16.55
C PHE A 34 0.70 -4.93 -17.61
N TRP A 35 -0.51 -5.49 -17.59
CA TRP A 35 -0.94 -6.56 -18.49
C TRP A 35 -0.99 -6.13 -19.97
N TYR A 36 -0.93 -4.83 -20.27
CA TYR A 36 -0.78 -4.34 -21.65
C TYR A 36 0.56 -4.77 -22.28
N SER A 37 1.59 -5.03 -21.47
CA SER A 37 2.88 -5.54 -21.94
C SER A 37 2.96 -7.04 -21.64
N PRO A 38 3.14 -7.92 -22.64
CA PRO A 38 3.32 -9.35 -22.41
C PRO A 38 4.51 -9.67 -21.50
N ILE A 39 5.57 -8.87 -21.56
CA ILE A 39 6.76 -9.03 -20.71
C ILE A 39 6.40 -8.71 -19.25
N LEU A 40 5.81 -7.54 -19.00
CA LEU A 40 5.44 -7.14 -17.65
C LEU A 40 4.31 -8.00 -17.07
N ASN A 41 3.42 -8.53 -17.92
CA ASN A 41 2.39 -9.46 -17.50
C ASN A 41 3.01 -10.74 -16.91
N GLU A 42 4.01 -11.32 -17.57
CA GLU A 42 4.70 -12.50 -17.05
C GLU A 42 5.48 -12.20 -15.76
N GLU A 43 6.05 -11.01 -15.62
CA GLU A 43 6.86 -10.64 -14.45
C GLU A 43 6.01 -10.22 -13.23
N LEU A 44 4.85 -9.58 -13.44
CA LEU A 44 4.14 -8.85 -12.37
C LEU A 44 2.79 -9.46 -11.97
N LYS A 45 2.22 -10.40 -12.74
CA LYS A 45 0.87 -10.97 -12.50
C LYS A 45 0.66 -11.58 -11.10
N ASP A 46 1.73 -12.06 -10.49
CA ASP A 46 1.69 -12.71 -9.17
C ASP A 46 2.15 -11.77 -8.03
N LEU A 47 2.57 -10.53 -8.35
CA LEU A 47 3.13 -9.59 -7.39
C LEU A 47 2.07 -8.68 -6.76
N ARG A 48 1.83 -8.92 -5.48
CA ARG A 48 0.93 -8.11 -4.64
C ARG A 48 1.63 -7.58 -3.41
N GLY A 49 1.07 -6.53 -2.83
CA GLY A 49 1.51 -6.03 -1.54
C GLY A 49 0.92 -6.85 -0.40
N GLU A 50 1.50 -6.68 0.78
CA GLU A 50 1.14 -7.37 2.02
C GLU A 50 0.19 -6.53 2.89
N PHE A 51 0.21 -5.21 2.70
CA PHE A 51 -0.59 -4.29 3.49
C PHE A 51 -0.94 -3.03 2.70
N LEU A 52 -2.13 -2.49 2.95
CA LEU A 52 -2.64 -1.30 2.32
C LEU A 52 -3.17 -0.32 3.37
N VAL A 53 -2.72 0.93 3.31
CA VAL A 53 -3.25 2.03 4.14
C VAL A 53 -3.94 3.06 3.25
N MET A 54 -5.08 3.60 3.71
CA MET A 54 -5.91 4.57 2.99
C MET A 54 -6.15 5.83 3.83
N PRO A 55 -5.13 6.71 3.98
CA PRO A 55 -5.31 7.97 4.67
C PRO A 55 -6.34 8.85 3.93
N GLN A 56 -7.14 9.60 4.68
CA GLN A 56 -8.20 10.49 4.18
C GLN A 56 -7.83 11.98 4.32
N THR A 57 -6.87 12.31 5.17
CA THR A 57 -6.44 13.69 5.44
C THR A 57 -4.93 13.84 5.29
N LEU A 58 -4.46 15.08 5.13
CA LEU A 58 -3.02 15.36 5.07
C LEU A 58 -2.29 14.97 6.35
N ASP A 59 -2.94 15.11 7.51
CA ASP A 59 -2.33 14.76 8.79
C ASP A 59 -2.20 13.24 8.95
N GLU A 60 -3.17 12.46 8.46
CA GLU A 60 -3.06 11.01 8.37
C GLU A 60 -1.91 10.60 7.43
N VAL A 61 -1.75 11.27 6.27
CA VAL A 61 -0.62 11.01 5.37
C VAL A 61 0.72 11.24 6.08
N LYS A 62 0.87 12.37 6.78
CA LYS A 62 2.09 12.68 7.56
C LYS A 62 2.33 11.64 8.65
N HIS A 63 1.28 11.22 9.35
CA HIS A 63 1.37 10.19 10.40
C HIS A 63 1.89 8.87 9.82
N VAL A 64 1.25 8.37 8.76
CA VAL A 64 1.64 7.13 8.07
C VAL A 64 3.08 7.21 7.56
N ALA A 65 3.46 8.31 6.91
CA ALA A 65 4.84 8.49 6.43
C ALA A 65 5.86 8.43 7.58
N SER A 66 5.52 9.02 8.74
CA SER A 66 6.37 8.95 9.93
C SER A 66 6.51 7.53 10.47
N LEU A 67 5.43 6.72 10.45
CA LEU A 67 5.46 5.33 10.89
C LEU A 67 6.26 4.46 9.94
N VAL A 68 6.08 4.64 8.64
CA VAL A 68 6.83 3.92 7.61
C VAL A 68 8.33 4.11 7.81
N ALA A 69 8.77 5.35 8.07
CA ALA A 69 10.18 5.64 8.34
C ALA A 69 10.68 4.98 9.64
N ARG A 70 9.89 5.03 10.72
CA ARG A 70 10.25 4.42 12.02
C ARG A 70 10.37 2.90 11.95
N HIS A 71 9.40 2.27 11.30
CA HIS A 71 9.31 0.80 11.15
C HIS A 71 10.11 0.27 9.95
N ARG A 72 10.74 1.16 9.16
CA ARG A 72 11.51 0.82 7.95
C ARG A 72 10.73 -0.02 6.94
N VAL A 73 9.46 0.32 6.79
CA VAL A 73 8.54 -0.40 5.92
C VAL A 73 8.80 -0.01 4.46
N PRO A 74 8.92 -0.97 3.52
CA PRO A 74 8.94 -0.68 2.10
C PRO A 74 7.65 0.03 1.66
N LEU A 75 7.80 1.13 0.93
CA LEU A 75 6.70 2.04 0.62
C LEU A 75 6.58 2.25 -0.89
N THR A 76 5.50 1.77 -1.47
CA THR A 76 5.07 2.17 -2.81
C THR A 76 3.89 3.12 -2.68
N LEU A 77 3.91 4.30 -3.29
CA LEU A 77 2.75 5.20 -3.30
C LEU A 77 1.90 4.92 -4.54
N ARG A 78 0.57 4.90 -4.39
CA ARG A 78 -0.34 4.78 -5.52
C ARG A 78 -1.55 5.68 -5.37
N GLY A 79 -1.82 6.49 -6.39
CA GLY A 79 -2.98 7.38 -6.43
C GLY A 79 -4.31 6.64 -6.57
N ALA A 80 -5.40 7.38 -6.41
CA ALA A 80 -6.74 6.93 -6.76
C ALA A 80 -7.12 7.45 -8.15
N GLU A 81 -8.07 6.76 -8.80
CA GLU A 81 -8.63 7.21 -10.07
C GLU A 81 -9.48 8.49 -9.87
N PRO A 82 -9.54 9.39 -10.87
CA PRO A 82 -10.32 10.62 -10.78
C PRO A 82 -11.78 10.35 -10.38
N GLY A 83 -12.29 11.08 -9.38
CA GLY A 83 -13.68 10.96 -8.90
C GLY A 83 -13.88 10.18 -7.60
N THR A 84 -12.82 9.63 -7.01
CA THR A 84 -12.84 9.13 -5.62
C THR A 84 -12.17 10.15 -4.70
N THR A 85 -12.86 10.61 -3.66
CA THR A 85 -12.36 11.53 -2.60
C THR A 85 -11.25 10.93 -1.72
N ALA A 86 -10.61 9.85 -2.18
CA ALA A 86 -9.45 9.27 -1.54
C ALA A 86 -8.20 9.93 -2.13
N SER A 87 -7.75 11.01 -1.50
CA SER A 87 -6.39 11.54 -1.55
C SER A 87 -5.40 10.51 -0.97
N ALA A 88 -5.46 9.26 -1.43
CA ALA A 88 -4.78 8.15 -0.80
C ALA A 88 -3.51 7.87 -1.58
N CYS A 89 -2.36 8.25 -1.01
CA CYS A 89 -1.18 7.43 -1.13
C CYS A 89 -1.54 6.02 -0.67
N ARG A 90 -1.78 5.10 -1.61
CA ARG A 90 -1.85 3.69 -1.28
C ARG A 90 -0.43 3.21 -1.08
N CYS A 91 -0.03 3.01 0.16
CA CYS A 91 1.19 2.31 0.50
C CYS A 91 1.01 0.85 0.08
N LYS A 92 1.60 0.38 -1.03
CA LYS A 92 1.80 -1.06 -1.25
C LYS A 92 3.07 -1.41 -0.48
N VAL A 93 2.89 -2.08 0.64
CA VAL A 93 4.01 -2.66 1.36
C VAL A 93 4.35 -3.97 0.67
N ALA A 94 5.61 -4.15 0.27
CA ALA A 94 6.14 -5.34 -0.37
C ALA A 94 7.36 -5.84 0.38
#